data_AF-A0A381ZDQ1-F1
#
_entry.id   AF-A0A381ZDQ1-F1
#
_cell.length_a   1.000
_cell.length_b   1.000
_cell.length_c   1.000
_cell.angle_alpha   90.00
_cell.angle_beta   90.00
_cell.angle_gamma   90.00
#
_symmetry.space_group_name_H-M   'P 1'
#
loop_
_entity.id
_entity.type
_entity.pdbx_description
1 polymer ?
#
loop_
_entity_poly.entity_id
_entity_poly.type
_entity_poly.pdbx_seq_one_letter_code
_entity_poly.pdbx_strand_id
1 'polypeptide(L)'
;YNKEKLSALGLSVPTSFEEFENALAVAKDAGELPIIMGGADGWPIIHVWGIIEGAHVDPDKTRSWIFDAKNVKFDIAERKIAARKLASLAEAGYFGSDSNGIGYDDANAMFINGEGLFNLTGTWMTAQLAEGMGDNVGAFAMPTRGGASVAGGGSFALPWHISSKASNPDLAAEFLAHLMSYEFVDDIMAVGRVPARAPTVAPESTIHEEVIAASNALIGANAKTFYTDWSTPGMYDTVTQELQKVIGGAASAGDFIEAMAAESLN
;
A
#
# COMPACT_ATOMS: atom_id res chain seq x y z
N TYR A 1 8.06 9.52 0.18
CA TYR A 1 8.90 10.03 1.28
C TYR A 1 9.26 11.47 0.99
N ASN A 2 9.46 12.28 2.02
CA ASN A 2 9.91 13.67 1.91
C ASN A 2 11.45 13.69 1.82
N LYS A 3 12.01 14.13 0.69
CA LYS A 3 13.45 14.09 0.37
C LYS A 3 14.25 15.02 1.28
N GLU A 4 13.76 16.23 1.51
CA GLU A 4 14.38 17.21 2.40
C GLU A 4 14.45 16.70 3.84
N LYS A 5 13.36 16.17 4.40
CA LYS A 5 13.38 15.59 5.76
C LYS A 5 14.31 14.40 5.85
N LEU A 6 14.26 13.49 4.88
CA LEU A 6 15.16 12.33 4.86
C LEU A 6 16.63 12.78 4.88
N SER A 7 16.98 13.77 4.04
CA SER A 7 18.33 14.34 4.00
C SER A 7 18.69 15.10 5.27
N ALA A 8 17.78 15.88 5.86
CA ALA A 8 18.01 16.64 7.08
C ALA A 8 18.27 15.74 8.30
N LEU A 9 17.68 14.55 8.30
CA LEU A 9 17.89 13.50 9.30
C LEU A 9 19.14 12.66 9.02
N GLY A 10 19.87 12.92 7.93
CA GLY A 10 21.03 12.12 7.52
C GLY A 10 20.68 10.68 7.11
N LEU A 11 19.43 10.44 6.72
CA LEU A 11 18.93 9.14 6.32
C LEU A 11 19.09 8.93 4.81
N SER A 12 19.22 7.68 4.41
CA SER A 12 19.13 7.24 3.02
C SER A 12 17.78 6.55 2.75
N VAL A 13 17.43 6.38 1.48
CA VAL A 13 16.22 5.61 1.11
C VAL A 13 16.41 4.17 1.61
N PRO A 14 15.46 3.62 2.40
CA PRO A 14 15.59 2.28 2.95
C PRO A 14 15.71 1.19 1.88
N THR A 15 16.65 0.27 2.07
CA THR A 15 16.89 -0.91 1.22
C THR A 15 16.51 -2.22 1.90
N SER A 16 16.17 -2.19 3.19
CA SER A 16 15.60 -3.29 3.96
C SER A 16 14.46 -2.80 4.86
N PHE A 17 13.56 -3.69 5.26
CA PHE A 17 12.50 -3.31 6.22
C PHE A 17 13.09 -2.82 7.55
N GLU A 18 14.23 -3.38 7.97
CA GLU A 18 14.96 -2.95 9.17
C GLU A 18 15.49 -1.50 9.04
N GLU A 19 16.00 -1.11 7.87
CA GLU A 19 16.39 0.28 7.60
C GLU A 19 15.20 1.22 7.59
N PHE A 20 14.04 0.75 7.10
CA PHE A 20 12.80 1.51 7.17
C PHE A 20 12.41 1.75 8.64
N GLU A 21 12.38 0.71 9.48
CA GLU A 21 12.12 0.84 10.92
C GLU A 21 13.10 1.79 11.62
N ASN A 22 14.39 1.74 11.26
CA ASN A 22 15.39 2.67 11.79
C ASN A 22 15.11 4.12 11.37
N ALA A 23 14.73 4.35 10.12
CA ALA A 23 14.35 5.68 9.64
C ALA A 23 13.13 6.23 10.41
N LEU A 24 12.18 5.37 10.77
CA LEU A 24 11.03 5.78 11.61
C LEU A 24 11.45 6.19 13.02
N ALA A 25 12.35 5.43 13.64
CA ALA A 25 12.88 5.73 14.97
C ALA A 25 13.64 7.07 14.97
N VAL A 26 14.54 7.29 14.00
CA VAL A 26 15.29 8.55 13.87
C VAL A 26 14.36 9.74 13.65
N ALA A 27 13.33 9.59 12.80
CA ALA A 27 12.33 10.63 12.60
C ALA A 27 11.61 10.98 13.90
N LYS A 28 11.16 9.96 14.64
CA LYS A 28 10.46 10.14 15.91
C LYS A 28 11.33 10.87 16.94
N ASP A 29 12.59 10.44 17.08
CA ASP A 29 13.55 11.04 18.03
C ASP A 29 13.89 12.49 17.68
N ALA A 30 13.82 12.85 16.39
CA ALA A 30 13.97 14.22 15.90
C ALA A 30 12.69 15.06 16.02
N GLY A 31 11.59 14.50 16.52
CA GLY A 31 10.30 15.19 16.65
C GLY A 31 9.48 15.26 15.37
N GLU A 32 9.89 14.54 14.31
CA GLU A 32 9.15 14.41 13.07
C GLU A 32 8.09 13.30 13.18
N LEU A 33 6.96 13.46 12.50
CA LEU A 33 5.97 12.40 12.36
C LEU A 33 6.49 11.36 11.36
N PRO A 34 6.76 10.10 11.79
CA PRO A 34 7.40 9.13 10.90
C PRO A 34 6.53 8.71 9.72
N ILE A 35 5.26 8.37 9.96
CA ILE A 35 4.31 7.92 8.94
C ILE A 35 3.04 8.75 9.05
N ILE A 36 2.69 9.40 7.95
CA ILE A 36 1.36 9.99 7.75
C ILE A 36 0.38 8.89 7.33
N MET A 37 -0.74 8.76 8.03
CA MET A 37 -1.78 7.78 7.73
C MET A 37 -3.17 8.33 8.04
N GLY A 38 -4.08 8.25 7.07
CA GLY A 38 -5.50 8.57 7.21
C GLY A 38 -6.34 7.32 7.46
N GLY A 39 -6.64 7.02 8.73
CA GLY A 39 -7.28 5.79 9.14
C GLY A 39 -8.81 5.86 9.28
N ALA A 40 -9.41 7.04 9.24
CA ALA A 40 -10.85 7.21 9.48
C ALA A 40 -11.72 6.47 8.44
N ASP A 41 -11.27 6.43 7.19
CA ASP A 41 -11.99 5.79 6.08
C ASP A 41 -11.84 4.25 6.06
N GLY A 42 -11.01 3.69 6.94
CA GLY A 42 -10.75 2.25 7.07
C GLY A 42 -9.87 1.68 5.95
N TRP A 43 -10.27 1.86 4.68
CA TRP A 43 -9.60 1.28 3.53
C TRP A 43 -8.09 1.61 3.43
N PRO A 44 -7.58 2.82 3.77
CA PRO A 44 -6.15 3.11 3.62
C PRO A 44 -5.28 2.23 4.53
N ILE A 45 -5.82 1.81 5.68
CA ILE A 45 -5.12 0.96 6.63
C ILE A 45 -4.87 -0.43 6.04
N ILE A 46 -5.75 -0.93 5.16
CA ILE A 46 -5.55 -2.18 4.42
C ILE A 46 -4.27 -2.10 3.57
N HIS A 47 -3.98 -0.95 2.97
CA HIS A 47 -2.79 -0.76 2.15
C HIS A 47 -1.51 -0.71 2.98
N VAL A 48 -1.56 -0.04 4.14
CA VAL A 48 -0.48 -0.05 5.12
C VAL A 48 -0.20 -1.47 5.58
N TRP A 49 -1.24 -2.22 5.94
CA TRP A 49 -1.14 -3.64 6.28
C TRP A 49 -0.52 -4.45 5.15
N GLY A 50 -1.01 -4.34 3.91
CA GLY A 50 -0.51 -5.11 2.77
C GLY A 50 0.96 -4.86 2.46
N ILE A 51 1.48 -3.66 2.73
CA ILE A 51 2.91 -3.33 2.62
C ILE A 51 3.72 -4.04 3.71
N ILE A 52 3.28 -3.99 4.97
CA ILE A 52 3.96 -4.61 6.11
C ILE A 52 3.90 -6.15 6.02
N GLU A 53 2.74 -6.71 5.65
CA GLU A 53 2.56 -8.13 5.38
C GLU A 53 3.49 -8.59 4.25
N GLY A 54 3.48 -7.91 3.11
CA GLY A 54 4.31 -8.27 1.96
C GLY A 54 5.82 -8.22 2.25
N ALA A 55 6.27 -7.40 3.21
CA ALA A 55 7.67 -7.36 3.61
C ALA A 55 8.12 -8.60 4.39
N HIS A 56 7.18 -9.39 4.92
CA HIS A 56 7.44 -10.52 5.82
C HIS A 56 6.87 -11.86 5.34
N VAL A 57 5.84 -11.83 4.50
CA VAL A 57 5.11 -13.00 4.02
C VAL A 57 5.40 -13.19 2.55
N ASP A 58 5.74 -14.42 2.17
CA ASP A 58 5.86 -14.81 0.78
C ASP A 58 4.56 -14.46 0.02
N PRO A 59 4.64 -13.71 -1.09
CA PRO A 59 3.46 -13.23 -1.78
C PRO A 59 2.57 -14.35 -2.32
N ASP A 60 3.10 -15.54 -2.61
CA ASP A 60 2.29 -16.70 -3.00
C ASP A 60 1.38 -17.16 -1.87
N LYS A 61 1.83 -17.12 -0.61
CA LYS A 61 1.01 -17.49 0.54
C LYS A 61 -0.17 -16.54 0.73
N THR A 62 0.02 -15.24 0.48
CA THR A 62 -1.06 -14.26 0.56
C THR A 62 -2.03 -14.41 -0.59
N ARG A 63 -1.55 -14.59 -1.83
CA ARG A 63 -2.42 -14.83 -3.00
C ARG A 63 -3.23 -16.13 -2.86
N SER A 64 -2.60 -17.23 -2.46
CA SER A 64 -3.30 -18.50 -2.23
C SER A 64 -4.38 -18.37 -1.18
N TRP A 65 -4.14 -17.60 -0.11
CA TRP A 65 -5.16 -17.33 0.89
C TRP A 65 -6.30 -16.46 0.34
N ILE A 66 -6.01 -15.40 -0.40
CA ILE A 66 -7.07 -14.55 -0.98
C ILE A 66 -7.99 -15.35 -1.92
N PHE A 67 -7.44 -16.27 -2.72
CA PHE A 67 -8.25 -17.07 -3.65
C PHE A 67 -8.98 -18.26 -3.01
N ASP A 68 -8.55 -18.72 -1.83
CA ASP A 68 -9.09 -19.91 -1.18
C ASP A 68 -9.04 -19.82 0.35
N ALA A 69 -9.59 -18.74 0.89
CA ALA A 69 -9.50 -18.38 2.31
C ALA A 69 -10.01 -19.48 3.25
N LYS A 70 -10.98 -20.27 2.78
CA LYS A 70 -11.59 -21.36 3.54
C LYS A 70 -10.64 -22.55 3.75
N ASN A 71 -9.73 -22.81 2.82
CA ASN A 71 -8.85 -23.97 2.86
C ASN A 71 -7.38 -23.61 3.13
N VAL A 72 -6.98 -22.37 2.82
CA VAL A 72 -5.63 -21.86 3.11
C VAL A 72 -5.68 -21.06 4.41
N LYS A 73 -4.76 -21.33 5.33
CA LYS A 73 -4.79 -20.67 6.65
C LYS A 73 -4.30 -19.23 6.58
N PHE A 74 -5.07 -18.31 7.17
CA PHE A 74 -4.58 -16.96 7.44
C PHE A 74 -3.56 -16.93 8.59
N ASP A 75 -3.82 -17.67 9.67
CA ASP A 75 -2.95 -17.70 10.84
C ASP A 75 -1.69 -18.54 10.58
N ILE A 76 -0.66 -17.88 10.06
CA ILE A 76 0.69 -18.43 9.87
C ILE A 76 1.73 -17.61 10.64
N ALA A 77 2.88 -18.21 10.94
CA ALA A 77 3.91 -17.61 11.79
C ALA A 77 4.44 -16.28 11.25
N GLU A 78 4.64 -16.18 9.93
CA GLU A 78 5.14 -14.99 9.25
C GLU A 78 4.14 -13.83 9.32
N ARG A 79 2.85 -14.13 9.16
CA ARG A 79 1.77 -13.13 9.25
C ARG A 79 1.58 -12.64 10.69
N LYS A 80 1.73 -13.53 11.67
CA LYS A 80 1.84 -13.16 13.09
C LYS A 80 3.02 -12.23 13.39
N ILE A 81 4.16 -12.39 12.69
CA ILE A 81 5.29 -11.46 12.80
C ILE A 81 4.90 -10.09 12.22
N ALA A 82 4.31 -10.06 11.02
CA ALA A 82 3.85 -8.82 10.39
C ALA A 82 2.82 -8.06 11.25
N ALA A 83 1.84 -8.76 11.83
CA ALA A 83 0.85 -8.17 12.73
C ALA A 83 1.49 -7.57 13.98
N ARG A 84 2.46 -8.26 14.59
CA ARG A 84 3.23 -7.70 15.71
C ARG A 84 4.02 -6.47 15.30
N LYS A 85 4.59 -6.45 14.09
CA LYS A 85 5.30 -5.27 13.56
C LYS A 85 4.35 -4.08 13.45
N LEU A 86 3.19 -4.22 12.81
CA LEU A 86 2.19 -3.15 12.73
C LEU A 86 1.82 -2.62 14.12
N ALA A 87 1.52 -3.52 15.07
CA ALA A 87 1.18 -3.13 16.44
C ALA A 87 2.33 -2.37 17.12
N SER A 88 3.58 -2.80 16.97
CA SER A 88 4.74 -2.10 17.53
C SER A 88 4.97 -0.72 16.90
N LEU A 89 4.72 -0.54 15.60
CA LEU A 89 4.80 0.78 14.96
C LEU A 89 3.73 1.73 15.52
N ALA A 90 2.53 1.22 15.77
CA ALA A 90 1.46 1.99 16.40
C ALA A 90 1.77 2.34 17.86
N GLU A 91 2.23 1.38 18.66
CA GLU A 91 2.62 1.59 20.07
C GLU A 91 3.77 2.59 20.21
N ALA A 92 4.72 2.58 19.27
CA ALA A 92 5.80 3.57 19.19
C ALA A 92 5.32 4.98 18.76
N GLY A 93 4.04 5.13 18.40
CA GLY A 93 3.43 6.38 18.00
C GLY A 93 3.94 6.90 16.66
N TYR A 94 4.29 5.99 15.73
CA TYR A 94 4.83 6.34 14.42
C TYR A 94 3.76 6.81 13.41
N PHE A 95 2.48 6.49 13.65
CA PHE A 95 1.36 6.97 12.84
C PHE A 95 0.77 8.30 13.36
N GLY A 96 1.20 8.76 14.54
CA GLY A 96 0.57 9.89 15.24
C GLY A 96 -0.65 9.47 16.07
N SER A 97 -1.04 10.29 17.05
CA SER A 97 -2.16 9.98 17.96
C SER A 97 -3.53 10.00 17.27
N ASP A 98 -3.66 10.80 16.23
CA ASP A 98 -4.94 11.07 15.57
C ASP A 98 -5.11 10.26 14.27
N SER A 99 -4.24 9.26 14.05
CA SER A 99 -4.18 8.52 12.78
C SER A 99 -5.50 7.85 12.41
N ASN A 100 -6.30 7.40 13.38
CA ASN A 100 -7.64 6.83 13.14
C ASN A 100 -8.76 7.88 13.07
N GLY A 101 -8.47 9.13 13.41
CA GLY A 101 -9.43 10.24 13.40
C GLY A 101 -9.36 11.12 12.15
N ILE A 102 -8.26 11.07 11.40
CA ILE A 102 -8.08 11.84 10.16
C ILE A 102 -8.44 11.01 8.91
N GLY A 103 -9.05 11.67 7.93
CA GLY A 103 -9.41 11.07 6.64
C GLY A 103 -8.20 10.92 5.71
N TYR A 104 -8.37 10.11 4.67
CA TYR A 104 -7.34 9.85 3.66
C TYR A 104 -6.87 11.14 2.97
N ASP A 105 -7.80 11.97 2.51
CA ASP A 105 -7.46 13.19 1.78
C ASP A 105 -6.73 14.20 2.68
N ASP A 106 -7.18 14.36 3.92
CA ASP A 106 -6.52 15.23 4.91
C ASP A 106 -5.09 14.74 5.22
N ALA A 107 -4.90 13.44 5.43
CA ALA A 107 -3.58 12.87 5.64
C ALA A 107 -2.65 13.12 4.43
N ASN A 108 -3.12 12.93 3.19
CA ASN A 108 -2.29 13.22 2.03
C ASN A 108 -1.97 14.71 1.90
N ALA A 109 -2.90 15.61 2.25
CA ALA A 109 -2.65 17.04 2.30
C ALA A 109 -1.59 17.40 3.34
N MET A 110 -1.63 16.81 4.54
CA MET A 110 -0.58 16.96 5.56
C MET A 110 0.79 16.54 5.04
N PHE A 111 0.87 15.41 4.33
CA PHE A 111 2.13 14.96 3.74
C PHE A 111 2.64 15.92 2.66
N ILE A 112 1.75 16.42 1.79
CA ILE A 112 2.07 17.45 0.79
C ILE A 112 2.60 18.72 1.45
N ASN A 113 2.02 19.11 2.59
CA ASN A 113 2.48 20.25 3.40
C ASN A 113 3.78 19.97 4.18
N GLY A 114 4.37 18.78 4.02
CA GLY A 114 5.64 18.42 4.65
C GLY A 114 5.50 18.09 6.14
N GLU A 115 4.38 17.56 6.59
CA GLU A 115 4.14 17.26 8.02
C GLU A 115 4.61 15.85 8.45
N GLY A 116 5.24 15.08 7.56
CA GLY A 116 5.82 13.79 7.94
C GLY A 116 6.88 13.26 6.98
N LEU A 117 7.61 12.23 7.42
CA LEU A 117 8.72 11.65 6.66
C LEU A 117 8.24 10.70 5.56
N PHE A 118 7.37 9.76 5.89
CA PHE A 118 6.81 8.78 4.97
C PHE A 118 5.30 8.92 4.84
N ASN A 119 4.79 8.59 3.65
CA ASN A 119 3.38 8.38 3.38
C ASN A 119 3.27 7.02 2.68
N LEU A 120 2.55 6.08 3.28
CA LEU A 120 2.32 4.75 2.75
C LEU A 120 1.00 4.75 1.97
N THR A 121 1.08 5.18 0.71
CA THR A 121 -0.10 5.43 -0.14
C THR A 121 0.03 4.73 -1.49
N GLY A 122 -1.03 4.79 -2.28
CA GLY A 122 -1.09 4.19 -3.60
C GLY A 122 -0.48 5.04 -4.70
N THR A 123 -0.16 4.39 -5.82
CA THR A 123 0.39 5.02 -7.02
C THR A 123 -0.56 6.01 -7.69
N TRP A 124 -1.83 6.04 -7.27
CA TRP A 124 -2.80 7.03 -7.73
C TRP A 124 -2.54 8.45 -7.21
N MET A 125 -1.74 8.61 -6.14
CA MET A 125 -1.36 9.91 -5.58
C MET A 125 -0.21 10.59 -6.33
N THR A 126 0.46 9.89 -7.25
CA THR A 126 1.70 10.36 -7.90
C THR A 126 1.57 11.77 -8.49
N ALA A 127 0.51 12.04 -9.26
CA ALA A 127 0.31 13.36 -9.87
C ALA A 127 0.12 14.48 -8.83
N GLN A 128 -0.70 14.24 -7.81
CA GLN A 128 -0.96 15.23 -6.75
C GLN A 128 0.28 15.49 -5.89
N LEU A 129 1.07 14.45 -5.61
CA LEU A 129 2.34 14.59 -4.90
C LEU A 129 3.37 15.35 -5.74
N ALA A 130 3.44 15.08 -7.05
CA ALA A 130 4.32 15.80 -7.96
C ALA A 130 3.95 17.29 -8.03
N GLU A 131 2.66 17.61 -8.13
CA GLU A 131 2.15 18.98 -8.14
C GLU A 131 2.44 19.70 -6.82
N GLY A 132 2.15 19.05 -5.69
CA GLY A 132 2.23 19.68 -4.37
C GLY A 132 3.66 19.78 -3.81
N MET A 133 4.55 18.84 -4.15
CA MET A 133 5.89 18.75 -3.56
C MET A 133 7.04 18.89 -4.56
N GLY A 134 6.77 18.81 -5.88
CA GLY A 134 7.78 18.87 -6.92
C GLY A 134 8.90 17.85 -6.72
N ASP A 135 10.15 18.30 -6.80
CA ASP A 135 11.33 17.44 -6.60
C ASP A 135 11.59 17.06 -5.14
N ASN A 136 10.82 17.60 -4.18
CA ASN A 136 10.99 17.28 -2.75
C ASN A 136 10.30 15.98 -2.32
N VAL A 137 9.62 15.29 -3.24
CA VAL A 137 9.01 13.99 -2.97
C VAL A 137 9.72 12.90 -3.77
N GLY A 138 9.81 11.72 -3.16
CA GLY A 138 10.18 10.51 -3.86
C GLY A 138 9.35 9.29 -3.48
N ALA A 139 9.51 8.23 -4.25
CA ALA A 139 8.89 6.94 -4.07
C ALA A 139 9.92 5.81 -4.14
N PHE A 140 9.65 4.73 -3.43
CA PHE A 140 10.39 3.47 -3.53
C PHE A 140 9.42 2.33 -3.23
N ALA A 141 9.69 1.14 -3.78
CA ALA A 141 8.97 -0.06 -3.36
C ALA A 141 9.46 -0.46 -1.97
N MET A 142 8.54 -0.82 -1.07
CA MET A 142 8.92 -1.26 0.28
C MET A 142 9.86 -2.46 0.17
N PRO A 143 11.06 -2.43 0.75
CA PRO A 143 11.95 -3.58 0.73
C PRO A 143 11.42 -4.70 1.66
N THR A 144 11.71 -5.95 1.32
CA THR A 144 11.44 -7.07 2.23
C THR A 144 12.36 -7.00 3.44
N ARG A 145 12.03 -7.79 4.47
CA ARG A 145 12.96 -8.10 5.55
C ARG A 145 14.30 -8.59 4.97
N GLY A 146 15.41 -8.01 5.42
CA GLY A 146 16.75 -8.30 4.93
C GLY A 146 17.09 -7.79 3.52
N GLY A 147 16.15 -7.10 2.83
CA GLY A 147 16.43 -6.34 1.59
C GLY A 147 16.69 -7.17 0.33
N ALA A 148 16.41 -8.47 0.32
CA ALA A 148 16.65 -9.33 -0.86
C ALA A 148 15.64 -9.13 -2.00
N SER A 149 14.47 -8.54 -1.71
CA SER A 149 13.40 -8.29 -2.67
C SER A 149 12.59 -7.06 -2.27
N VAL A 150 11.52 -6.79 -3.02
CA VAL A 150 10.54 -5.73 -2.74
C VAL A 150 9.19 -6.34 -2.39
N ALA A 151 8.35 -5.54 -1.74
CA ALA A 151 7.04 -5.87 -1.22
C ALA A 151 6.03 -4.80 -1.60
N GLY A 152 4.79 -5.21 -1.88
CA GLY A 152 3.71 -4.27 -2.18
C GLY A 152 2.34 -4.92 -2.21
N GLY A 153 1.42 -4.35 -1.44
CA GLY A 153 0.00 -4.71 -1.49
C GLY A 153 -0.69 -4.26 -2.79
N GLY A 154 -1.74 -4.97 -3.17
CA GLY A 154 -2.66 -4.57 -4.23
C GLY A 154 -2.47 -5.21 -5.59
N SER A 155 -3.21 -4.69 -6.57
CA SER A 155 -3.27 -5.21 -7.94
C SER A 155 -2.66 -4.21 -8.95
N PHE A 156 -2.30 -4.71 -10.13
CA PHE A 156 -1.85 -3.87 -11.26
C PHE A 156 -3.00 -3.20 -12.02
N ALA A 157 -4.24 -3.65 -11.77
CA ALA A 157 -5.45 -3.01 -12.25
C ALA A 157 -6.64 -3.39 -11.35
N LEU A 158 -7.69 -2.57 -11.38
CA LEU A 158 -9.00 -2.99 -10.88
C LEU A 158 -9.63 -3.96 -11.89
N PRO A 159 -10.12 -5.13 -11.46
CA PRO A 159 -10.76 -6.06 -12.37
C PRO A 159 -12.10 -5.49 -12.85
N TRP A 160 -12.19 -5.21 -14.14
CA TRP A 160 -13.43 -4.81 -14.79
C TRP A 160 -14.20 -6.06 -15.22
N HIS A 161 -15.51 -6.07 -14.96
CA HIS A 161 -16.37 -7.23 -15.23
C HIS A 161 -17.51 -6.84 -16.17
N ILE A 162 -17.83 -7.72 -17.12
CA ILE A 162 -19.04 -7.62 -17.93
C ILE A 162 -20.13 -8.44 -17.24
N SER A 163 -21.25 -7.79 -16.88
CA SER A 163 -22.39 -8.49 -16.32
C SER A 163 -22.96 -9.49 -17.34
N SER A 164 -23.31 -10.70 -16.88
CA SER A 164 -24.05 -11.66 -17.70
C SER A 164 -25.44 -11.17 -18.13
N LYS A 165 -25.91 -10.06 -17.55
CA LYS A 165 -27.17 -9.38 -17.89
C LYS A 165 -26.97 -8.15 -18.78
N ALA A 166 -25.75 -7.86 -19.24
CA ALA A 166 -25.49 -6.71 -20.11
C ALA A 166 -26.34 -6.81 -21.39
N SER A 167 -27.05 -5.72 -21.72
CA SER A 167 -27.87 -5.65 -22.94
C SER A 167 -27.02 -5.63 -24.22
N ASN A 168 -25.75 -5.24 -24.11
CA ASN A 168 -24.78 -5.25 -25.20
C ASN A 168 -23.39 -5.64 -24.67
N PRO A 169 -23.10 -6.95 -24.50
CA PRO A 169 -21.83 -7.43 -23.97
C PRO A 169 -20.66 -7.17 -24.93
N ASP A 170 -20.91 -7.13 -26.24
CA ASP A 170 -19.87 -6.88 -27.25
C ASP A 170 -19.34 -5.44 -27.14
N LEU A 171 -20.23 -4.45 -27.02
CA LEU A 171 -19.81 -3.06 -26.81
C LEU A 171 -19.06 -2.87 -25.47
N ALA A 172 -19.49 -3.58 -24.42
CA ALA A 172 -18.76 -3.56 -23.15
C ALA A 172 -17.35 -4.14 -23.32
N ALA A 173 -17.21 -5.24 -24.09
CA ALA A 173 -15.91 -5.82 -24.40
C ALA A 173 -15.02 -4.89 -25.24
N GLU A 174 -15.59 -4.19 -26.23
CA GLU A 174 -14.87 -3.16 -27.01
C GLU A 174 -14.36 -2.03 -26.12
N PHE A 175 -15.17 -1.56 -25.17
CA PHE A 175 -14.73 -0.55 -24.21
C PHE A 175 -13.57 -1.04 -23.34
N LEU A 176 -13.65 -2.27 -22.80
CA LEU A 176 -12.55 -2.85 -22.04
C LEU A 176 -11.28 -3.05 -22.89
N ALA A 177 -11.43 -3.40 -24.17
CA ALA A 177 -10.31 -3.50 -25.10
C ALA A 177 -9.64 -2.12 -25.33
N HIS A 178 -10.43 -1.05 -25.41
CA HIS A 178 -9.90 0.32 -25.50
C HIS A 178 -9.12 0.72 -24.25
N LEU A 179 -9.60 0.39 -23.04
CA LEU A 179 -8.86 0.63 -21.78
C LEU A 179 -7.50 -0.10 -21.69
N MET A 180 -7.24 -1.06 -22.57
CA MET A 180 -5.98 -1.80 -22.67
C MET A 180 -5.17 -1.43 -23.92
N SER A 181 -5.67 -0.51 -24.74
CA SER A 181 -5.00 -0.03 -25.96
C SER A 181 -3.76 0.80 -25.63
N TYR A 182 -2.81 0.89 -26.56
CA TYR A 182 -1.63 1.72 -26.39
C TYR A 182 -1.96 3.21 -26.26
N GLU A 183 -2.97 3.68 -27.00
CA GLU A 183 -3.47 5.05 -26.92
C GLU A 183 -3.91 5.38 -25.49
N PHE A 184 -4.76 4.55 -24.89
CA PHE A 184 -5.20 4.77 -23.52
C PHE A 184 -4.07 4.60 -22.50
N VAL A 185 -3.10 3.72 -22.75
CA VAL A 185 -1.92 3.56 -21.88
C VAL A 185 -1.08 4.84 -21.83
N ASP A 186 -0.89 5.51 -22.97
CA ASP A 186 -0.16 6.78 -23.01
C ASP A 186 -0.98 7.92 -22.39
N ASP A 187 -2.32 7.91 -22.50
CA ASP A 187 -3.20 8.84 -21.76
C ASP A 187 -3.07 8.68 -20.24
N ILE A 188 -2.97 7.44 -19.75
CA ILE A 188 -2.75 7.13 -18.33
C ILE A 188 -1.39 7.69 -17.86
N MET A 189 -0.35 7.58 -18.68
CA MET A 189 0.95 8.15 -18.37
C MET A 189 0.91 9.69 -18.30
N ALA A 190 0.23 10.33 -19.25
CA ALA A 190 0.14 11.79 -19.33
C ALA A 190 -0.56 12.42 -18.10
N VAL A 191 -1.34 11.65 -17.35
CA VAL A 191 -1.95 12.08 -16.08
C VAL A 191 -1.20 11.59 -14.83
N GLY A 192 0.05 11.13 -15.00
CA GLY A 192 0.92 10.73 -13.89
C GLY A 192 0.50 9.42 -13.20
N ARG A 193 -0.17 8.51 -13.91
CA ARG A 193 -0.65 7.22 -13.39
C ARG A 193 0.17 6.06 -13.95
N VAL A 194 0.16 4.95 -13.23
CA VAL A 194 0.86 3.72 -13.64
C VAL A 194 -0.05 2.86 -14.52
N PRO A 195 0.29 2.64 -15.81
CA PRO A 195 -0.48 1.75 -16.67
C PRO A 195 -0.19 0.28 -16.37
N ALA A 196 -1.16 -0.59 -16.67
CA ALA A 196 -1.01 -2.05 -16.54
C ALA A 196 -0.11 -2.68 -17.62
N ARG A 197 0.27 -1.89 -18.64
CA ARG A 197 1.12 -2.31 -19.76
C ARG A 197 2.28 -1.31 -19.89
N ALA A 198 3.41 -1.78 -20.43
CA ALA A 198 4.54 -0.92 -20.76
C ALA A 198 4.10 0.26 -21.66
N PRO A 199 4.35 1.51 -21.24
CA PRO A 199 3.99 2.71 -22.00
C PRO A 199 4.96 2.96 -23.17
N THR A 200 4.57 3.84 -24.09
CA THR A 200 5.45 4.31 -25.18
C THR A 200 6.01 5.71 -24.94
N VAL A 201 5.41 6.44 -23.99
CA VAL A 201 5.83 7.79 -23.56
C VAL A 201 6.66 7.77 -22.28
N ALA A 202 7.41 8.85 -22.06
CA ALA A 202 8.23 9.03 -20.86
C ALA A 202 7.37 9.44 -19.64
N PRO A 203 7.87 9.26 -18.41
CA PRO A 203 7.21 9.77 -17.21
C PRO A 203 7.18 11.31 -17.14
N GLU A 204 6.06 11.85 -16.66
CA GLU A 204 5.82 13.30 -16.49
C GLU A 204 6.63 14.00 -15.37
N SER A 205 7.20 13.26 -14.42
CA SER A 205 7.97 13.84 -13.29
C SER A 205 8.92 12.83 -12.66
N THR A 206 9.86 13.33 -11.83
CA THR A 206 10.82 12.50 -11.07
C THR A 206 10.12 11.44 -10.22
N ILE A 207 9.07 11.81 -9.47
CA ILE A 207 8.30 10.83 -8.67
C ILE A 207 7.54 9.85 -9.57
N HIS A 208 7.06 10.28 -10.74
CA HIS A 208 6.38 9.38 -11.66
C HIS A 208 7.33 8.30 -12.20
N GLU A 209 8.56 8.68 -12.54
CA GLU A 209 9.63 7.74 -12.91
C GLU A 209 9.93 6.75 -11.76
N GLU A 210 10.12 7.25 -10.54
CA GLU A 210 10.38 6.41 -9.36
C GLU A 210 9.23 5.45 -9.05
N VAL A 211 7.98 5.87 -9.21
CA VAL A 211 6.80 5.03 -9.02
C VAL A 211 6.70 3.95 -10.11
N ILE A 212 7.01 4.26 -11.36
CA ILE A 212 7.08 3.27 -12.44
C ILE A 212 8.20 2.26 -12.18
N ALA A 213 9.38 2.72 -11.75
CA ALA A 213 10.49 1.84 -11.38
C ALA A 213 10.11 0.90 -10.23
N ALA A 214 9.47 1.43 -9.17
CA ALA A 214 8.95 0.63 -8.06
C ALA A 214 7.91 -0.40 -8.53
N SER A 215 7.03 -0.02 -9.45
CA SER A 215 6.00 -0.90 -10.02
C SER A 215 6.63 -2.03 -10.85
N ASN A 216 7.63 -1.72 -11.67
CA ASN A 216 8.39 -2.70 -12.44
C ASN A 216 9.19 -3.64 -11.54
N ALA A 217 9.76 -3.16 -10.43
CA ALA A 217 10.43 -4.01 -9.45
C ALA A 217 9.45 -5.03 -8.84
N LEU A 218 8.24 -4.60 -8.48
CA LEU A 218 7.19 -5.49 -7.98
C LEU A 218 6.76 -6.55 -9.00
N ILE A 219 6.67 -6.17 -10.29
CA ILE A 219 6.38 -7.11 -11.39
C ILE A 219 7.52 -8.12 -11.53
N GLY A 220 8.76 -7.63 -11.65
CA GLY A 220 9.94 -8.47 -11.86
C GLY A 220 10.18 -9.46 -10.71
N ALA A 221 9.85 -9.08 -9.49
CA ALA A 221 9.95 -9.92 -8.31
C ALA A 221 8.71 -10.80 -8.05
N ASN A 222 7.65 -10.71 -8.87
CA ASN A 222 6.36 -11.37 -8.64
C ASN A 222 5.78 -11.09 -7.23
N ALA A 223 5.98 -9.86 -6.73
CA ALA A 223 5.81 -9.50 -5.32
C ALA A 223 4.42 -8.97 -4.93
N LYS A 224 3.52 -8.71 -5.89
CA LYS A 224 2.18 -8.17 -5.60
C LYS A 224 1.27 -9.20 -4.92
N THR A 225 0.66 -8.83 -3.81
CA THR A 225 -0.16 -9.77 -3.01
C THR A 225 -1.67 -9.70 -3.27
N PHE A 226 -2.18 -8.73 -4.04
CA PHE A 226 -3.59 -8.30 -4.04
C PHE A 226 -4.03 -7.64 -2.73
N TYR A 227 -5.33 -7.40 -2.54
CA TYR A 227 -5.86 -6.79 -1.32
C TYR A 227 -6.53 -7.84 -0.44
N THR A 228 -6.27 -7.74 0.85
CA THR A 228 -6.72 -8.70 1.86
C THR A 228 -8.24 -8.79 1.93
N ASP A 229 -8.95 -7.68 1.72
CA ASP A 229 -10.42 -7.58 1.70
C ASP A 229 -11.10 -8.31 0.54
N TRP A 230 -10.34 -8.83 -0.44
CA TRP A 230 -10.89 -9.59 -1.56
C TRP A 230 -11.20 -11.05 -1.23
N SER A 231 -10.80 -11.53 -0.04
CA SER A 231 -10.81 -12.96 0.27
C SER A 231 -12.20 -13.53 0.58
N THR A 232 -13.09 -12.74 1.18
CA THR A 232 -14.47 -13.13 1.51
C THR A 232 -15.39 -11.90 1.43
N PRO A 233 -16.73 -12.08 1.30
CA PRO A 233 -17.66 -10.95 1.25
C PRO A 233 -17.63 -10.05 2.50
N GLY A 234 -17.33 -10.60 3.68
CA GLY A 234 -17.26 -9.85 4.94
C GLY A 234 -15.86 -9.32 5.27
N MET A 235 -14.83 -9.69 4.51
CA MET A 235 -13.44 -9.40 4.89
C MET A 235 -13.15 -7.92 4.99
N TYR A 236 -13.75 -7.08 4.13
CA TYR A 236 -13.58 -5.63 4.20
C TYR A 236 -13.92 -5.07 5.59
N ASP A 237 -15.08 -5.46 6.15
CA ASP A 237 -15.52 -4.98 7.46
C ASP A 237 -14.61 -5.51 8.58
N THR A 238 -14.24 -6.79 8.53
CA THR A 238 -13.34 -7.40 9.53
C THR A 238 -11.96 -6.76 9.50
N VAL A 239 -11.31 -6.69 8.33
CA VAL A 239 -9.92 -6.22 8.24
C VAL A 239 -9.82 -4.75 8.63
N THR A 240 -10.77 -3.90 8.22
CA THR A 240 -10.74 -2.47 8.56
C THR A 240 -10.94 -2.23 10.05
N GLN A 241 -11.96 -2.84 10.65
CA GLN A 241 -12.27 -2.67 12.07
C GLN A 241 -11.13 -3.20 12.97
N GLU A 242 -10.59 -4.38 12.66
CA GLU A 242 -9.55 -4.98 13.48
C GLU A 242 -8.21 -4.25 13.36
N LEU A 243 -7.84 -3.79 12.15
CA LEU A 243 -6.65 -2.96 12.00
C LEU A 243 -6.80 -1.60 12.72
N GLN A 244 -7.97 -0.96 12.68
CA GLN A 244 -8.25 0.24 13.47
C GLN A 244 -8.09 -0.02 14.97
N LYS A 245 -8.60 -1.15 15.49
CA LYS A 245 -8.43 -1.52 16.90
C LYS A 245 -6.97 -1.75 17.26
N VAL A 246 -6.18 -2.42 16.42
CA VAL A 246 -4.74 -2.62 16.65
C VAL A 246 -4.01 -1.29 16.69
N ILE A 247 -4.24 -0.42 15.71
CA ILE A 247 -3.57 0.89 15.64
C ILE A 247 -3.99 1.79 16.80
N GLY A 248 -5.26 1.74 17.21
CA GLY A 248 -5.77 2.47 18.36
C GLY A 248 -5.44 1.86 19.72
N GLY A 249 -4.73 0.72 19.76
CA GLY A 249 -4.37 0.02 21.00
C GLY A 249 -5.53 -0.68 21.71
N ALA A 250 -6.68 -0.83 21.06
CA ALA A 250 -7.87 -1.49 21.59
C ALA A 250 -7.86 -3.02 21.37
N ALA A 251 -6.99 -3.53 20.50
CA ALA A 251 -6.79 -4.95 20.25
C ALA A 251 -5.30 -5.27 20.07
N SER A 252 -4.92 -6.50 20.39
CA SER A 252 -3.56 -7.01 20.16
C SER A 252 -3.39 -7.50 18.72
N ALA A 253 -2.13 -7.65 18.30
CA ALA A 253 -1.81 -8.35 17.05
C ALA A 253 -2.37 -9.79 17.00
N GLY A 254 -2.53 -10.44 18.15
CA GLY A 254 -3.13 -11.77 18.25
C GLY A 254 -4.62 -11.74 17.91
N ASP A 255 -5.36 -10.79 18.50
CA ASP A 255 -6.79 -10.62 18.27
C ASP A 255 -7.09 -10.36 16.79
N PHE A 256 -6.28 -9.52 16.12
CA PHE A 256 -6.37 -9.29 14.68
C PHE A 256 -6.19 -10.59 13.87
N ILE A 257 -5.15 -11.38 14.16
CA ILE A 257 -4.90 -12.64 13.45
C ILE A 257 -6.06 -13.63 13.65
N GLU A 258 -6.60 -13.72 14.86
CA GLU A 258 -7.72 -14.60 15.19
C GLU A 258 -9.01 -14.18 14.46
N ALA A 259 -9.33 -12.88 14.45
CA ALA A 259 -10.51 -12.36 13.76
C ALA A 259 -10.47 -12.58 12.25
N MET A 260 -9.32 -12.31 11.62
CA MET A 260 -9.11 -12.57 10.19
C MET A 260 -9.20 -14.06 9.84
N ALA A 261 -8.66 -14.93 10.69
CA ALA A 261 -8.75 -16.38 10.51
C ALA A 261 -10.18 -16.89 10.68
N ALA A 262 -10.97 -16.29 11.59
CA ALA A 262 -12.38 -16.62 11.77
C ALA A 262 -13.21 -16.20 10.54
N GLU A 263 -13.03 -14.98 10.05
CA GLU A 263 -13.74 -14.50 8.85
C GLU A 263 -13.39 -15.30 7.60
N SER A 264 -12.16 -15.83 7.50
CA SER A 264 -11.74 -16.69 6.39
C SER A 264 -12.58 -17.98 6.23
N LEU A 265 -13.32 -18.39 7.26
CA LEU A 265 -14.12 -19.63 7.27
C LEU A 265 -15.60 -19.42 6.89
N ASN A 266 -16.05 -18.17 6.79
CA ASN A 266 -17.42 -17.81 6.43
C ASN A 266 -17.69 -18.03 4.93
#